data_AF-A0A4R5G722-F1
#
_entry.id   AF-A0A4R5G722-F1
#
_cell.length_a   1.000
_cell.length_b   1.000
_cell.length_c   1.000
_cell.angle_alpha   90.00
_cell.angle_beta   90.00
_cell.angle_gamma   90.00
#
_symmetry.space_group_name_H-M   'P 1'
#
loop_
_entity.id
_entity.type
_entity.pdbx_description
1 polymer ?
#
loop_
_entity_poly.entity_id
_entity_poly.type
_entity_poly.pdbx_seq_one_letter_code
_entity_poly.pdbx_strand_id
1 'polypeptide(L)' 'MQQHWTIEELIDDWTLLPVSRACSAGSQGANRLGLAVMLKACQHEGRFPARTREVPSAAVAFVARQVGVEVTHFERYD' A
#
# COMPACT_ATOMS: atom_id res chain seq x y z
N MET A 1 -3.42 -13.10 -9.49
CA MET A 1 -3.40 -12.58 -10.88
C MET A 1 -2.30 -11.54 -10.94
N GLN A 2 -1.32 -11.68 -11.84
CA GLN A 2 -0.26 -10.69 -11.99
C GLN A 2 -0.83 -9.52 -12.80
N GLN A 3 -1.51 -8.59 -12.11
CA GLN A 3 -2.00 -7.39 -12.75
C GLN A 3 -0.79 -6.54 -13.15
N HIS A 4 -0.64 -6.29 -14.44
CA HIS A 4 0.42 -5.45 -14.98
C HIS A 4 -0.02 -3.99 -14.79
N TRP A 5 0.18 -3.46 -13.58
CA TRP A 5 -0.16 -2.06 -13.28
C TRP A 5 0.77 -1.14 -14.05
N THR A 6 0.20 -0.24 -14.83
CA THR A 6 0.96 0.86 -15.45
C THR A 6 1.29 1.92 -14.40
N ILE A 7 2.31 2.74 -14.69
CA ILE A 7 2.70 3.85 -13.79
C ILE A 7 1.54 4.84 -13.65
N GLU A 8 0.76 5.05 -14.72
CA GLU A 8 -0.38 5.97 -14.72
C GLU A 8 -1.49 5.47 -13.78
N GLU A 9 -1.86 4.19 -13.86
CA GLU A 9 -2.83 3.59 -12.93
C GLU A 9 -2.32 3.62 -11.48
N LEU A 10 -1.02 3.42 -11.25
CA LEU A 10 -0.44 3.58 -9.91
C LEU A 10 -0.56 5.02 -9.40
N ILE A 11 -0.38 6.01 -10.27
CA ILE A 11 -0.54 7.41 -9.89
C ILE A 11 -2.00 7.71 -9.57
N ASP A 12 -2.96 7.22 -10.35
CA ASP A 12 -4.37 7.52 -10.14
C ASP A 12 -4.94 6.78 -8.92
N ASP A 13 -4.70 5.46 -8.83
CA ASP A 13 -5.31 4.61 -7.81
C ASP A 13 -4.47 4.47 -6.53
N TRP A 14 -3.15 4.56 -6.61
CA TRP A 14 -2.24 4.24 -5.49
C TRP A 14 -1.50 5.46 -4.92
N THR A 15 -1.79 6.67 -5.39
CA THR A 15 -1.30 7.89 -4.75
C THR A 15 -2.00 8.10 -3.40
N LEU A 16 -1.22 8.18 -2.33
CA LEU A 16 -1.69 8.45 -0.98
C LEU A 16 -1.97 9.94 -0.82
N LEU A 17 -3.21 10.25 -0.46
CA LEU A 17 -3.57 11.59 -0.02
C LEU A 17 -2.87 11.93 1.31
N PRO A 18 -2.66 13.22 1.61
CA PRO A 18 -2.02 13.67 2.85
C PRO A 18 -2.69 13.10 4.12
N VAL A 19 -4.00 12.92 4.09
CA VAL A 19 -4.79 12.34 5.18
C VAL A 19 -4.44 10.87 5.45
N SER A 20 -4.18 10.07 4.41
CA SER A 20 -3.74 8.67 4.56
C SER A 20 -2.31 8.59 5.09
N ARG A 21 -1.44 9.52 4.67
CA ARG A 21 -0.07 9.64 5.22
C ARG A 21 -0.09 10.03 6.70
N ALA A 22 -1.01 10.90 7.11
CA ALA A 22 -1.20 11.29 8.50
C ALA A 22 -1.75 10.15 9.37
N CYS A 23 -2.73 9.38 8.86
CA CYS A 23 -3.27 8.21 9.57
C CYS A 23 -2.18 7.16 9.87
N SER A 24 -1.25 6.99 8.93
CA SER A 24 -0.11 6.09 9.06
C SER A 24 1.03 6.66 9.95
N ALA A 25 1.02 7.96 10.28
CA ALA A 25 2.09 8.61 11.03
C ALA A 25 2.15 8.20 12.52
N GLY A 26 1.04 7.70 13.07
CA GLY A 26 1.00 7.15 14.44
C GLY A 26 1.48 5.70 14.56
N SER A 27 1.76 5.03 13.43
CA SER A 27 2.12 3.61 13.38
C SER A 27 3.65 3.44 13.27
N GLN A 28 4.24 2.54 14.06
CA GLN A 28 5.67 2.19 13.91
C GLN A 28 5.95 1.68 12.50
N GLY A 29 7.11 2.04 11.92
CA GLY A 29 7.39 2.03 10.48
C GLY A 29 6.97 0.79 9.68
N ALA A 30 7.02 -0.41 10.26
CA ALA A 30 6.54 -1.64 9.61
C ALA A 30 5.02 -1.66 9.40
N ASN A 31 4.26 -1.27 10.42
CA ASN A 31 2.80 -1.18 10.34
C ASN A 31 2.34 -0.03 9.46
N ARG A 32 3.17 1.02 9.30
CA ARG A 32 2.86 2.18 8.47
C ARG A 32 2.59 1.80 7.01
N LEU A 33 3.45 0.95 6.44
CA LEU A 33 3.34 0.50 5.06
C LEU A 33 2.15 -0.44 4.88
N GLY A 34 2.01 -1.43 5.77
CA GLY A 34 0.89 -2.39 5.73
C GLY A 34 -0.47 -1.71 5.81
N LEU A 35 -0.66 -0.79 6.76
CA LEU A 35 -1.89 0.00 6.88
C LEU A 35 -2.16 0.82 5.63
N ALA A 36 -1.17 1.55 5.11
CA ALA A 36 -1.37 2.40 3.94
C ALA A 36 -1.77 1.60 2.70
N VAL A 37 -1.12 0.46 2.46
CA VAL A 37 -1.40 -0.44 1.34
C VAL A 37 -2.79 -1.08 1.50
N MET A 38 -3.13 -1.61 2.67
CA MET A 38 -4.43 -2.24 2.91
C MET A 38 -5.59 -1.25 2.82
N LEU A 39 -5.39 -0.03 3.33
CA LEU A 39 -6.39 1.03 3.25
C LEU A 39 -6.66 1.42 1.79
N LYS A 40 -5.62 1.48 0.95
CA LYS A 40 -5.76 1.73 -0.49
C LYS A 40 -6.42 0.56 -1.22
N ALA A 41 -5.98 -0.66 -0.95
CA ALA A 41 -6.60 -1.86 -1.52
C ALA A 41 -8.10 -1.94 -1.17
N CYS A 42 -8.48 -1.60 0.08
CA CYS A 42 -9.86 -1.56 0.50
C CYS A 42 -10.68 -0.45 -0.18
N GLN A 43 -10.08 0.71 -0.47
CA GLN A 43 -10.76 1.77 -1.22
C GLN A 43 -10.97 1.37 -2.69
N HIS A 44 -10.02 0.65 -3.28
CA HIS A 44 -10.09 0.20 -4.67
C HIS A 44 -11.03 -1.00 -4.87
N GLU A 45 -10.91 -2.06 -4.06
CA GLU A 45 -11.73 -3.27 -4.19
C GLU A 45 -12.99 -3.29 -3.31
N GLY A 46 -13.17 -2.30 -2.42
CA GLY A 46 -14.26 -2.30 -1.44
C GLY A 46 -14.14 -3.34 -0.33
N ARG A 47 -13.00 -4.04 -0.24
CA ARG A 47 -12.72 -5.07 0.76
C ARG A 47 -11.26 -5.07 1.18
N PHE A 48 -10.98 -5.48 2.42
CA PHE A 48 -9.61 -5.71 2.86
C PHE A 48 -9.05 -6.99 2.20
N PRO A 49 -7.84 -6.94 1.63
CA PRO A 49 -7.16 -8.14 1.16
C PRO A 49 -6.90 -9.06 2.35
N ALA A 50 -7.16 -10.36 2.19
CA ALA A 50 -7.00 -11.33 3.27
C ALA A 50 -5.52 -11.70 3.50
N ARG A 51 -4.68 -11.54 2.46
CA ARG A 51 -3.23 -11.71 2.54
C ARG A 51 -2.50 -10.56 1.88
N THR A 52 -1.32 -10.23 2.40
CA THR A 52 -0.41 -9.24 1.80
C THR A 52 -0.04 -9.58 0.36
N ARG A 53 0.07 -10.86 0.02
CA ARG A 53 0.34 -11.37 -1.34
C ARG A 53 -0.77 -11.15 -2.37
N GLU A 54 -1.98 -10.81 -1.95
CA GLU A 54 -3.04 -10.45 -2.88
C GLU A 54 -2.78 -9.08 -3.52
N VAL A 55 -2.00 -8.24 -2.84
CA VAL A 55 -1.62 -6.92 -3.34
C VAL A 55 -0.45 -7.06 -4.33
N PRO A 56 -0.54 -6.46 -5.52
CA PRO A 56 0.56 -6.44 -6.48
C PRO A 56 1.82 -5.78 -5.89
N SER A 57 2.98 -6.39 -6.10
CA SER A 57 4.27 -5.86 -5.63
C SER A 57 4.58 -4.46 -6.16
N ALA A 58 4.12 -4.13 -7.37
CA ALA A 58 4.26 -2.79 -7.95
C ALA A 58 3.53 -1.72 -7.13
N ALA A 59 2.31 -2.01 -6.68
CA ALA A 59 1.52 -1.14 -5.81
C ALA A 59 2.19 -0.96 -4.45
N VAL A 60 2.67 -2.06 -3.86
CA VAL A 60 3.43 -2.02 -2.59
C VAL A 60 4.67 -1.14 -2.72
N ALA A 61 5.46 -1.32 -3.77
CA ALA A 61 6.66 -0.53 -4.04
C ALA A 61 6.34 0.96 -4.25
N PHE A 62 5.24 1.26 -4.93
CA PHE A 62 4.80 2.64 -5.14
C PHE A 62 4.41 3.32 -3.83
N VAL A 63 3.61 2.64 -2.99
CA VAL A 63 3.19 3.16 -1.68
C VAL A 63 4.37 3.27 -0.72
N ALA A 64 5.27 2.29 -0.71
CA ALA A 64 6.51 2.27 0.07
C ALA A 64 7.37 3.52 -0.14
N ARG A 65 7.56 3.93 -1.41
CA ARG A 65 8.28 5.16 -1.75
C ARG A 65 7.60 6.42 -1.22
N GLN A 66 6.27 6.45 -1.16
CA GLN A 66 5.53 7.59 -0.64
C GLN A 66 5.58 7.71 0.89
N VAL A 67 5.61 6.59 1.61
CA VAL A 67 5.72 6.57 3.08
C VAL A 67 7.17 6.58 3.58
N GLY A 68 8.15 6.33 2.69
CA GLY A 68 9.57 6.26 3.02
C GLY A 68 9.94 5.00 3.80
N VAL A 69 9.24 3.89 3.56
CA VAL A 69 9.46 2.60 4.23
C VAL A 69 9.90 1.57 3.20
N GLU A 70 10.81 0.68 3.60
CA GLU A 70 11.26 -0.45 2.78
C GLU A 70 10.13 -1.46 2.51
N VAL A 71 10.00 -1.92 1.26
CA VAL A 71 8.97 -2.90 0.85
C VAL A 71 9.03 -4.21 1.64
N THR A 72 10.22 -4.58 2.12
CA THR A 72 10.45 -5.78 2.95
C THR A 72 9.67 -5.75 4.27
N HIS A 73 9.25 -4.58 4.73
CA HIS A 73 8.42 -4.46 5.92
C HIS A 73 6.97 -4.88 5.67
N PHE A 74 6.51 -4.82 4.41
CA PHE A 74 5.17 -5.26 4.03
C PHE A 74 5.03 -6.79 4.10
N GLU A 75 6.09 -7.53 3.75
CA GLU A 75 6.10 -9.00 3.84
C GLU A 75 5.99 -9.51 5.28
N ARG A 76 6.31 -8.67 6.26
CA ARG A 76 6.22 -8.97 7.70
C ARG A 76 4.88 -8.58 8.34
N TYR A 77 3.95 -8.03 7.54
CA TYR A 77 2.66 -7.55 8.04
C TYR A 77 1.59 -8.66 8.08
N ASP A 78 1.83 -9.83 7.47
CA ASP A 78 0.90 -10.98 7.48
C ASP A 78 0.64 -11.54 8.90
#